data_AF-A0A6I1MNB6-F1
#
_entry.id   AF-A0A6I1MNB6-F1
#
_cell.length_a   1.000
_cell.length_b   1.000
_cell.length_c   1.000
_cell.angle_alpha   90.00
_cell.angle_beta   90.00
_cell.angle_gamma   90.00
#
_symmetry.space_group_name_H-M   'P 1'
#
loop_
_entity.id
_entity.type
_entity.pdbx_description
1 polymer ?
#
loop_
_entity_poly.entity_id
_entity_poly.type
_entity_poly.pdbx_seq_one_letter_code
_entity_poly.pdbx_strand_id
1 'polypeptide(L)'
;MIKKIVSLTYNELIKQLKKTSVRVIISLMLILAILIPIGMNLIDTNDIYDNSNKFILENAKANVEELKKDKTEAGKIHLAIAKIEEEVSKLIVENEADSIDWKSKELENYRENSMNIFAIKEILNGINKDLLLTNIYNVNPTEIEEYFNLSKEELNKKLEKTTKENEEIKNIVINNEYLKHLSKEIKVKEQIIEERDKNLKELEKSLEKDGKNEELKNELIRGKKDKVLFKKLLEISKYRYENKINFEKDNWKNKTLMDIEKLYQELNMDMLTEKEYQRQASMDSSTINYSKYQEMFKQNQKEMEEKINRNWYSLENNLPQLEFIKDARSVINGTYEVFIILIVLVIIIISGGIVSSEFSKGTIRLLLIRPVSRWKILLSKLLATLIIGYGMLIVSISVLIITSGIIFGFDTLQIPVVQTVASKVVDISYIQYILPKILISSTSLVFIISLAFMISTLIKNTALAVSISTIVYLGAMPSIIMLSIVNISWIGNTLIPYINQSMFNLAPSFIETLKVQNGIIMNPTFGGIQLLIVSLIMLIITFFIFTKKDIKN
;
A
#
# COMPACT_ATOMS: atom_id res chain seq x y z
N MET A 1 -49.10 -17.98 8.37
CA MET A 1 -47.81 -18.68 8.62
C MET A 1 -46.67 -17.72 8.98
N ILE A 2 -46.42 -16.70 8.15
CA ILE A 2 -45.35 -15.69 8.32
C ILE A 2 -45.47 -14.88 9.63
N LYS A 3 -46.69 -14.43 9.99
CA LYS A 3 -46.95 -13.63 11.22
C LYS A 3 -46.38 -14.26 12.51
N LYS A 4 -46.44 -15.60 12.66
CA LYS A 4 -45.90 -16.29 13.85
C LYS A 4 -44.37 -16.27 13.88
N ILE A 5 -43.71 -16.44 12.74
CA ILE A 5 -42.24 -16.40 12.65
C ILE A 5 -41.75 -14.99 12.98
N VAL A 6 -42.35 -13.96 12.37
CA VAL A 6 -42.00 -12.55 12.62
C VAL A 6 -42.14 -12.20 14.10
N SER A 7 -43.25 -12.58 14.75
CA SER A 7 -43.45 -12.32 16.18
C SER A 7 -42.40 -13.03 17.06
N LEU A 8 -42.04 -14.27 16.75
CA LEU A 8 -40.99 -14.99 17.48
C LEU A 8 -39.62 -14.36 17.28
N THR A 9 -39.28 -13.98 16.06
CA THR A 9 -38.02 -13.30 15.73
C THR A 9 -37.94 -11.96 16.47
N TYR A 10 -39.01 -11.16 16.46
CA TYR A 10 -39.09 -9.89 17.18
C TYR A 10 -38.88 -10.05 18.70
N ASN A 11 -39.54 -11.05 19.30
CA ASN A 11 -39.37 -11.33 20.73
C ASN A 11 -37.93 -11.74 21.07
N GLU A 12 -37.30 -12.56 20.21
CA GLU A 12 -35.91 -12.95 20.39
C GLU A 12 -34.97 -11.75 20.21
N LEU A 13 -35.22 -10.88 19.23
CA LEU A 13 -34.47 -9.64 19.03
C LEU A 13 -34.50 -8.75 20.28
N ILE A 14 -35.69 -8.48 20.82
CA ILE A 14 -35.83 -7.70 22.07
C ILE A 14 -35.05 -8.37 23.20
N LYS A 15 -35.17 -9.70 23.34
CA LYS A 15 -34.47 -10.45 24.37
C LYS A 15 -32.96 -10.28 24.29
N GLN A 16 -32.38 -10.35 23.09
CA GLN A 16 -30.94 -10.19 22.90
C GLN A 16 -30.49 -8.73 23.07
N LEU A 17 -31.21 -7.76 22.49
CA LEU A 17 -30.88 -6.33 22.57
C LEU A 17 -31.10 -5.73 23.97
N LYS A 18 -31.88 -6.37 24.84
CA LYS A 18 -32.02 -5.97 26.25
C LYS A 18 -30.85 -6.38 27.13
N LYS A 19 -29.98 -7.31 26.69
CA LYS A 19 -28.81 -7.73 27.46
C LYS A 19 -27.85 -6.55 27.61
N THR A 20 -27.42 -6.27 28.84
CA THR A 20 -26.46 -5.20 29.15
C THR A 20 -25.18 -5.33 28.32
N SER A 21 -24.65 -6.55 28.19
CA SER A 21 -23.43 -6.80 27.40
C SER A 21 -23.60 -6.40 25.93
N VAL A 22 -24.72 -6.75 25.30
CA VAL A 22 -24.99 -6.41 23.89
C VAL A 22 -25.10 -4.89 23.70
N ARG A 23 -25.76 -4.19 24.63
CA ARG A 23 -25.88 -2.72 24.58
C ARG A 23 -24.52 -2.03 24.72
N VAL A 24 -23.70 -2.49 25.66
CA VAL A 24 -22.34 -1.94 25.87
C VAL A 24 -21.50 -2.13 24.62
N ILE A 25 -21.50 -3.33 24.04
CA ILE A 25 -20.74 -3.65 22.82
C ILE A 25 -21.19 -2.77 21.64
N ILE A 26 -22.50 -2.66 21.38
CA ILE A 26 -23.02 -1.80 20.31
C ILE A 26 -22.61 -0.35 20.54
N SER A 27 -22.66 0.13 21.79
CA SER A 27 -22.25 1.51 22.12
C SER A 27 -20.77 1.74 21.86
N LEU A 28 -19.90 0.81 22.27
CA LEU A 28 -18.45 0.88 22.01
C LEU A 28 -18.15 0.86 20.51
N MET A 29 -18.86 0.05 19.74
CA MET A 29 -18.73 0.00 18.29
C MET A 29 -19.12 1.33 17.63
N LEU A 30 -20.21 1.94 18.08
CA LEU A 30 -20.62 3.26 17.57
C LEU A 30 -19.63 4.36 17.93
N ILE A 31 -19.10 4.33 19.17
CA ILE A 31 -18.04 5.24 19.60
C ILE A 31 -16.82 5.07 18.69
N LEU A 32 -16.42 3.83 18.38
CA LEU A 32 -15.30 3.55 17.49
C LEU A 32 -15.55 4.09 16.07
N ALA A 33 -16.75 3.94 15.52
CA ALA A 33 -17.14 4.51 14.22
C ALA A 33 -17.08 6.04 14.17
N ILE A 34 -17.24 6.70 15.31
CA ILE A 34 -17.07 8.14 15.44
C ILE A 34 -15.59 8.52 15.60
N LEU A 35 -14.86 7.81 16.45
CA LEU A 35 -13.49 8.14 16.79
C LEU A 35 -12.49 7.86 15.66
N ILE A 36 -12.70 6.82 14.85
CA ILE A 36 -11.77 6.46 13.77
C ILE A 36 -11.57 7.62 12.78
N PRO A 37 -12.62 8.22 12.18
CA PRO A 37 -12.44 9.36 11.28
C PRO A 37 -11.77 10.57 11.94
N ILE A 38 -12.06 10.83 13.23
CA ILE A 38 -11.42 11.90 14.01
C ILE A 38 -9.92 11.62 14.16
N GLY A 39 -9.57 10.41 14.60
CA GLY A 39 -8.18 9.99 14.78
C GLY A 39 -7.42 10.04 13.45
N MET A 40 -8.01 9.54 12.37
CA MET A 40 -7.39 9.61 11.04
C MET A 40 -7.16 11.04 10.60
N ASN A 41 -8.05 11.99 10.90
CA ASN A 41 -7.83 13.39 10.58
C ASN A 41 -6.62 13.98 11.33
N LEU A 42 -6.47 13.63 12.61
CA LEU A 42 -5.41 14.14 13.49
C LEU A 42 -4.03 13.54 13.24
N ILE A 43 -3.96 12.32 12.68
CA ILE A 43 -2.68 11.71 12.34
C ILE A 43 -2.10 12.44 11.12
N ASP A 44 -1.05 13.21 11.37
CA ASP A 44 -0.16 13.73 10.36
C ASP A 44 0.92 12.69 10.08
N THR A 45 1.07 12.28 8.83
CA THR A 45 1.98 11.18 8.43
C THR A 45 3.45 11.61 8.30
N ASN A 46 3.77 12.85 8.73
CA ASN A 46 5.05 13.49 8.45
C ASN A 46 6.13 13.35 9.57
N ASP A 47 5.81 12.80 10.74
CA ASP A 47 6.62 12.96 11.97
C ASP A 47 7.86 12.06 12.14
N ILE A 48 8.17 11.14 11.20
CA ILE A 48 9.29 10.18 11.42
C ILE A 48 10.63 10.70 10.86
N TYR A 49 10.63 11.53 9.81
CA TYR A 49 11.85 11.94 9.11
C TYR A 49 12.53 13.20 9.69
N ASP A 50 11.80 14.03 10.44
CA ASP A 50 12.33 15.28 11.01
C ASP A 50 13.47 15.01 12.02
N ASN A 51 13.39 13.91 12.78
CA ASN A 51 14.39 13.57 13.78
C ASN A 51 15.74 13.12 13.19
N SER A 52 15.77 12.46 12.02
CA SER A 52 17.02 12.01 11.41
C SER A 52 17.83 13.15 10.82
N ASN A 53 17.16 14.08 10.11
CA ASN A 53 17.86 15.20 9.47
C ASN A 53 18.44 16.18 10.50
N LYS A 54 17.72 16.42 11.61
CA LYS A 54 18.22 17.21 12.74
C LYS A 54 19.46 16.58 13.37
N PHE A 55 19.49 15.26 13.54
CA PHE A 55 20.65 14.56 14.06
C PHE A 55 21.87 14.67 13.12
N ILE A 56 21.67 14.53 11.80
CA ILE A 56 22.73 14.70 10.81
C ILE A 56 23.33 16.11 10.88
N LEU A 57 22.48 17.14 10.97
CA LEU A 57 22.93 18.53 11.11
C LEU A 57 23.76 18.75 12.37
N GLU A 58 23.34 18.21 13.53
CA GLU A 58 24.11 18.34 14.77
C GLU A 58 25.47 17.63 14.68
N ASN A 59 25.54 16.46 14.05
CA ASN A 59 26.82 15.77 13.81
C ASN A 59 27.73 16.58 12.86
N ALA A 60 27.17 17.19 11.81
CA ALA A 60 27.93 18.02 10.89
C ALA A 60 28.54 19.24 11.60
N LYS A 61 27.76 19.92 12.47
CA LYS A 61 28.26 21.02 13.32
C LYS A 61 29.37 20.56 14.26
N ALA A 62 29.20 19.42 14.92
CA ALA A 62 30.20 18.87 15.83
C ALA A 62 31.52 18.54 15.09
N ASN A 63 31.43 17.96 13.90
CA ASN A 63 32.59 17.67 13.05
C ASN A 63 33.35 18.95 12.65
N VAL A 64 32.62 20.03 12.32
CA VAL A 64 33.23 21.34 12.05
C VAL A 64 33.99 21.88 13.27
N GLU A 65 33.42 21.78 14.48
CA GLU A 65 34.12 22.22 15.70
C GLU A 65 35.36 21.38 16.04
N GLU A 66 35.32 20.07 15.74
CA GLU A 66 36.47 19.19 15.92
C GLU A 66 37.60 19.54 14.94
N LEU A 67 37.28 19.65 13.65
CA LEU A 67 38.26 19.91 12.59
C LEU A 67 38.87 21.32 12.65
N LYS A 68 38.23 22.28 13.34
CA LYS A 68 38.86 23.59 13.64
C LYS A 68 40.18 23.47 14.40
N LYS A 69 40.39 22.37 15.13
CA LYS A 69 41.60 22.13 15.93
C LYS A 69 42.78 21.67 15.08
N ASP A 70 42.53 21.01 13.95
CA ASP A 70 43.57 20.58 13.03
C ASP A 70 44.03 21.75 12.14
N LYS A 71 45.31 22.12 12.25
CA LYS A 71 45.91 23.24 11.50
C LYS A 71 46.78 22.78 10.32
N THR A 72 46.86 21.47 10.07
CA THR A 72 47.57 20.93 8.91
C THR A 72 46.90 21.36 7.60
N GLU A 73 47.63 21.30 6.48
CA GLU A 73 47.04 21.58 5.17
C GLU A 73 45.88 20.61 4.84
N ALA A 74 46.00 19.34 5.21
CA ALA A 74 44.91 18.36 5.11
C ALA A 74 43.72 18.72 6.03
N GLY A 75 44.00 19.13 7.27
CA GLY A 75 42.98 19.59 8.22
C GLY A 75 42.18 20.79 7.71
N LYS A 76 42.81 21.73 6.98
CA LYS A 76 42.12 22.85 6.32
C LYS A 76 41.16 22.37 5.23
N ILE A 77 41.56 21.38 4.44
CA ILE A 77 40.71 20.75 3.41
C ILE A 77 39.51 20.07 4.08
N HIS A 78 39.75 19.23 5.09
CA HIS A 78 38.69 18.57 5.83
C HIS A 78 37.71 19.56 6.47
N LEU A 79 38.21 20.65 7.05
CA LEU A 79 37.38 21.69 7.63
C LEU A 79 36.51 22.40 6.57
N ALA A 80 37.05 22.67 5.38
CA ALA A 80 36.28 23.29 4.30
C ALA A 80 35.15 22.37 3.82
N ILE A 81 35.46 21.08 3.63
CA ILE A 81 34.49 20.05 3.27
C ILE A 81 33.41 19.93 4.36
N ALA A 82 33.81 19.85 5.63
CA ALA A 82 32.87 19.75 6.75
C ALA A 82 31.92 20.95 6.85
N LYS A 83 32.36 22.16 6.46
CA LYS A 83 31.48 23.34 6.38
C LYS A 83 30.48 23.26 5.24
N ILE A 84 30.86 22.70 4.09
CA ILE A 84 29.94 22.44 2.98
C ILE A 84 28.88 21.44 3.44
N GLU A 85 29.29 20.37 4.11
CA GLU A 85 28.41 19.35 4.69
C GLU A 85 27.44 19.92 5.73
N GLU A 86 27.93 20.80 6.61
CA GLU A 86 27.09 21.53 7.57
C GLU A 86 26.06 22.40 6.85
N GLU A 87 26.46 23.15 5.82
CA GLU A 87 25.56 24.01 5.06
C GLU A 87 24.49 23.22 4.31
N VAL A 88 24.87 22.12 3.64
CA VAL A 88 23.92 21.22 2.96
C VAL A 88 22.93 20.64 3.96
N SER A 89 23.42 20.11 5.09
CA SER A 89 22.57 19.55 6.15
C SER A 89 21.61 20.59 6.72
N LYS A 90 22.08 21.83 6.86
CA LYS A 90 21.26 22.96 7.31
C LYS A 90 20.15 23.26 6.31
N LEU A 91 20.48 23.35 5.02
CA LEU A 91 19.50 23.57 3.97
C LEU A 91 18.46 22.44 3.89
N ILE A 92 18.86 21.19 4.10
CA ILE A 92 17.94 20.04 4.16
C ILE A 92 16.92 20.22 5.30
N VAL A 93 17.40 20.56 6.50
CA VAL A 93 16.54 20.75 7.68
C VAL A 93 15.63 21.97 7.53
N GLU A 94 16.17 23.11 7.11
CA GLU A 94 15.42 24.37 6.99
C GLU A 94 14.35 24.34 5.89
N ASN A 95 14.52 23.49 4.88
CA ASN A 95 13.59 23.38 3.74
C ASN A 95 12.78 22.08 3.74
N GLU A 96 12.83 21.31 4.83
CA GLU A 96 12.12 20.03 5.00
C GLU A 96 12.34 19.07 3.82
N ALA A 97 13.58 19.02 3.31
CA ALA A 97 13.92 18.19 2.17
C ALA A 97 13.92 16.71 2.59
N ASP A 98 13.00 15.91 2.03
CA ASP A 98 13.01 14.46 2.21
C ASP A 98 14.09 13.84 1.32
N SER A 99 14.72 12.76 1.78
CA SER A 99 15.70 11.94 1.06
C SER A 99 15.34 11.58 -0.39
N ILE A 100 14.05 11.51 -0.72
CA ILE A 100 13.54 11.15 -2.05
C ILE A 100 12.89 12.37 -2.77
N ASP A 101 12.91 13.54 -2.15
CA ASP A 101 12.33 14.77 -2.70
C ASP A 101 13.26 15.47 -3.70
N TRP A 102 12.67 16.26 -4.60
CA TRP A 102 13.38 17.03 -5.62
C TRP A 102 14.37 18.02 -5.00
N LYS A 103 14.06 18.56 -3.82
CA LYS A 103 14.96 19.44 -3.05
C LYS A 103 16.25 18.73 -2.68
N SER A 104 16.19 17.46 -2.26
CA SER A 104 17.40 16.69 -1.93
C SER A 104 18.27 16.44 -3.16
N LYS A 105 17.65 16.22 -4.32
CA LYS A 105 18.39 16.11 -5.59
C LYS A 105 19.10 17.42 -5.96
N GLU A 106 18.43 18.56 -5.79
CA GLU A 106 19.06 19.87 -6.00
C GLU A 106 20.15 20.16 -4.97
N LEU A 107 19.94 19.80 -3.70
CA LEU A 107 20.95 19.98 -2.65
C LEU A 107 22.18 19.06 -2.83
N GLU A 108 22.02 17.91 -3.49
CA GLU A 108 23.16 17.08 -3.89
C GLU A 108 23.97 17.74 -5.02
N ASN A 109 23.31 18.30 -6.03
CA ASN A 109 23.99 19.13 -7.05
C ASN A 109 24.68 20.35 -6.41
N TYR A 110 24.06 20.95 -5.38
CA TYR A 110 24.66 22.05 -4.63
C TYR A 110 25.92 21.60 -3.88
N ARG A 111 25.88 20.43 -3.24
CA ARG A 111 27.02 19.82 -2.56
C ARG A 111 28.17 19.61 -3.53
N GLU A 112 27.94 18.93 -4.66
CA GLU A 112 28.95 18.64 -5.67
C GLU A 112 29.58 19.94 -6.23
N ASN A 113 28.75 20.92 -6.60
CA ASN A 113 29.24 22.22 -7.09
C ASN A 113 30.03 22.98 -6.03
N SER A 114 29.64 22.91 -4.76
CA SER A 114 30.37 23.54 -3.65
C SER A 114 31.76 22.92 -3.48
N MET A 115 31.86 21.59 -3.62
CA MET A 115 33.16 20.88 -3.60
C MET A 115 34.02 21.25 -4.82
N ASN A 116 33.43 21.33 -6.01
CA ASN A 116 34.13 21.76 -7.24
C ASN A 116 34.64 23.21 -7.13
N ILE A 117 33.83 24.13 -6.60
CA ILE A 117 34.22 25.53 -6.32
C ILE A 117 35.40 25.57 -5.35
N PHE A 118 35.36 24.76 -4.29
CA PHE A 118 36.46 24.66 -3.33
C PHE A 118 37.73 24.13 -4.01
N ALA A 119 37.65 23.03 -4.77
CA ALA A 119 38.78 22.45 -5.48
C ALA A 119 39.44 23.47 -6.43
N ILE A 120 38.65 24.18 -7.24
CA ILE A 120 39.17 25.19 -8.19
C ILE A 120 39.89 26.32 -7.44
N LYS A 121 39.35 26.79 -6.30
CA LYS A 121 39.99 27.83 -5.47
C LYS A 121 41.34 27.36 -4.92
N GLU A 122 41.42 26.14 -4.43
CA GLU A 122 42.68 25.60 -3.90
C GLU A 122 43.73 25.37 -5.00
N ILE A 123 43.32 24.94 -6.20
CA ILE A 123 44.20 24.84 -7.37
C ILE A 123 44.76 26.23 -7.74
N LEU A 124 43.91 27.26 -7.77
CA LEU A 124 44.34 28.64 -8.03
C LEU A 124 45.30 29.18 -6.95
N ASN A 125 45.15 28.72 -5.70
CA ASN A 125 46.04 29.03 -4.58
C ASN A 125 47.36 28.23 -4.59
N GLY A 126 47.52 27.30 -5.53
CA GLY A 126 48.75 26.51 -5.70
C GLY A 126 48.85 25.28 -4.80
N ILE A 127 47.72 24.67 -4.43
CA ILE A 127 47.72 23.43 -3.64
C ILE A 127 48.39 22.28 -4.39
N ASN A 128 49.00 21.36 -3.64
CA ASN A 128 49.56 20.14 -4.22
C ASN A 128 48.44 19.19 -4.72
N LYS A 129 48.62 18.64 -5.94
CA LYS A 129 47.66 17.75 -6.59
C LYS A 129 47.32 16.51 -5.76
N ASP A 130 48.34 15.79 -5.29
CA ASP A 130 48.16 14.55 -4.52
C ASP A 130 47.47 14.84 -3.19
N LEU A 131 47.80 15.98 -2.57
CA LEU A 131 47.16 16.41 -1.32
C LEU A 131 45.67 16.68 -1.53
N LEU A 132 45.28 17.38 -2.60
CA LEU A 132 43.87 17.66 -2.87
C LEU A 132 43.10 16.37 -3.20
N LEU A 133 43.63 15.54 -4.12
CA LEU A 133 42.97 14.31 -4.56
C LEU A 133 42.83 13.26 -3.46
N THR A 134 43.77 13.21 -2.50
CA THR A 134 43.71 12.23 -1.39
C THR A 134 42.67 12.62 -0.34
N ASN A 135 42.34 13.91 -0.21
CA ASN A 135 41.51 14.42 0.88
C ASN A 135 40.12 14.93 0.44
N ILE A 136 39.90 15.17 -0.86
CA ILE A 136 38.56 15.51 -1.38
C ILE A 136 37.77 14.23 -1.72
N TYR A 137 36.51 14.20 -1.30
CA TYR A 137 35.59 13.09 -1.53
C TYR A 137 34.24 13.63 -2.05
N ASN A 138 33.38 12.73 -2.55
CA ASN A 138 32.09 13.07 -3.18
C ASN A 138 32.20 13.97 -4.43
N VAL A 139 33.34 13.94 -5.12
CA VAL A 139 33.55 14.54 -6.43
C VAL A 139 34.24 13.51 -7.31
N ASN A 140 33.95 13.52 -8.62
CA ASN A 140 34.66 12.67 -9.57
C ASN A 140 36.17 13.06 -9.60
N PRO A 141 37.09 12.17 -9.19
CA PRO A 141 38.52 12.48 -9.15
C PRO A 141 39.06 12.89 -10.51
N THR A 142 38.55 12.29 -11.59
CA THR A 142 38.94 12.60 -12.97
C THR A 142 38.60 14.05 -13.34
N GLU A 143 37.49 14.58 -12.82
CA GLU A 143 37.09 15.96 -13.09
C GLU A 143 38.04 16.96 -12.40
N ILE A 144 38.46 16.67 -11.17
CA ILE A 144 39.46 17.48 -10.46
C ILE A 144 40.83 17.40 -11.13
N GLU A 145 41.21 16.22 -11.64
CA GLU A 145 42.45 16.07 -12.41
C GLU A 145 42.46 16.93 -13.68
N GLU A 146 41.33 17.03 -14.38
CA GLU A 146 41.20 17.92 -15.54
C GLU A 146 41.44 19.38 -15.15
N TYR A 147 41.05 19.81 -13.96
CA TYR A 147 41.21 21.20 -13.51
C TYR A 147 42.70 21.59 -13.38
N PHE A 148 43.57 20.66 -13.02
CA PHE A 148 45.02 20.90 -12.99
C PHE A 148 45.63 21.14 -14.38
N ASN A 149 44.95 20.72 -15.44
CA ASN A 149 45.40 20.90 -16.82
C ASN A 149 44.90 22.21 -17.45
N LEU A 150 44.00 22.93 -16.77
CA LEU A 150 43.44 24.19 -17.25
C LEU A 150 44.34 25.39 -16.92
N SER A 151 44.32 26.39 -17.79
CA SER A 151 44.96 27.68 -17.52
C SER A 151 44.25 28.42 -16.39
N LYS A 152 44.95 29.38 -15.75
CA LYS A 152 44.35 30.24 -14.70
C LYS A 152 43.11 31.00 -15.20
N GLU A 153 43.10 31.41 -16.47
CA GLU A 153 41.97 32.13 -17.06
C GLU A 153 40.74 31.21 -17.22
N GLU A 154 40.97 29.98 -17.70
CA GLU A 154 39.92 28.95 -17.81
C GLU A 154 39.36 28.55 -16.45
N LEU A 155 40.24 28.38 -15.43
CA LEU A 155 39.83 28.08 -14.06
C LEU A 155 38.98 29.19 -13.46
N ASN A 156 39.36 30.47 -13.62
CA ASN A 156 38.57 31.60 -13.13
C ASN A 156 37.19 31.66 -13.83
N LYS A 157 37.13 31.41 -15.14
CA LYS A 157 35.87 31.36 -15.89
C LYS A 157 34.97 30.21 -15.42
N LYS A 158 35.55 29.02 -15.18
CA LYS A 158 34.80 27.87 -14.64
C LYS A 158 34.32 28.14 -13.21
N LEU A 159 35.18 28.73 -12.37
CA LEU A 159 34.82 29.15 -11.01
C LEU A 159 33.64 30.11 -10.98
N GLU A 160 33.66 31.16 -11.81
CA GLU A 160 32.57 32.13 -11.90
C GLU A 160 31.26 31.47 -12.34
N LYS A 161 31.32 30.62 -13.38
CA LYS A 161 30.17 29.87 -13.90
C LYS A 161 29.58 28.94 -12.83
N THR A 162 30.39 28.06 -12.25
CA THR A 162 29.94 27.09 -11.25
C THR A 162 29.43 27.79 -9.99
N THR A 163 30.06 28.88 -9.55
CA THR A 163 29.56 29.69 -8.41
C THR A 163 28.17 30.25 -8.69
N LYS A 164 27.94 30.78 -9.89
CA LYS A 164 26.63 31.31 -10.29
C LYS A 164 25.57 30.22 -10.37
N GLU A 165 25.90 29.06 -10.94
CA GLU A 165 25.01 27.90 -11.02
C GLU A 165 24.65 27.36 -9.63
N ASN A 166 25.63 27.31 -8.72
CA ASN A 166 25.43 26.84 -7.36
C ASN A 166 24.51 27.74 -6.54
N GLU A 167 24.69 29.07 -6.65
CA GLU A 167 23.78 30.05 -6.04
C GLU A 167 22.36 29.95 -6.63
N GLU A 168 22.22 29.68 -7.92
CA GLU A 168 20.91 29.47 -8.53
C GLU A 168 20.21 28.22 -7.96
N ILE A 169 20.93 27.10 -7.79
CA ILE A 169 20.41 25.87 -7.18
C ILE A 169 19.93 26.14 -5.75
N LYS A 170 20.76 26.79 -4.94
CA LYS A 170 20.43 27.19 -3.57
C LYS A 170 19.15 28.03 -3.53
N ASN A 171 19.04 29.03 -4.40
CA ASN A 171 17.86 29.89 -4.49
C ASN A 171 16.61 29.14 -4.95
N ILE A 172 16.74 28.16 -5.86
CA ILE A 172 15.61 27.32 -6.29
C ILE A 172 15.04 26.55 -5.10
N VAL A 173 15.90 25.98 -4.25
CA VAL A 173 15.47 25.22 -3.06
C VAL A 173 14.83 26.13 -2.02
N ILE A 174 15.51 27.22 -1.66
CA ILE A 174 15.04 28.18 -0.63
C ILE A 174 13.69 28.80 -1.02
N ASN A 175 13.53 29.17 -2.29
CA ASN A 175 12.30 29.79 -2.78
C ASN A 175 11.24 28.78 -3.24
N ASN A 176 11.47 27.47 -3.05
CA ASN A 176 10.57 26.39 -3.44
C ASN A 176 10.16 26.44 -4.94
N GLU A 177 11.09 26.78 -5.83
CA GLU A 177 10.84 27.02 -7.25
C GLU A 177 10.82 25.72 -8.08
N TYR A 178 9.96 24.77 -7.69
CA TYR A 178 9.88 23.44 -8.31
C TYR A 178 9.63 23.47 -9.84
N LEU A 179 9.00 24.52 -10.39
CA LEU A 179 8.83 24.69 -11.84
C LEU A 179 10.17 24.96 -12.54
N LYS A 180 11.10 25.70 -11.92
CA LYS A 180 12.44 25.90 -12.48
C LYS A 180 13.21 24.59 -12.47
N HIS A 181 13.15 23.83 -11.37
CA HIS A 181 13.67 22.47 -11.27
C HIS A 181 13.15 21.59 -12.42
N LEU A 182 11.82 21.51 -12.59
CA LEU A 182 11.20 20.73 -13.67
C LEU A 182 11.63 21.18 -15.06
N SER A 183 11.76 22.48 -15.29
CA SER A 183 12.22 23.00 -16.60
C SER A 183 13.65 22.57 -16.92
N LYS A 184 14.54 22.49 -15.92
CA LYS A 184 15.90 21.98 -16.07
C LYS A 184 15.88 20.48 -16.30
N GLU A 185 15.10 19.76 -15.50
CA GLU A 185 14.96 18.31 -15.60
C GLU A 185 14.44 17.85 -16.97
N ILE A 186 13.43 18.54 -17.52
CA ILE A 186 12.89 18.28 -18.86
C ILE A 186 13.97 18.42 -19.92
N LYS A 187 14.74 19.53 -19.90
CA LYS A 187 15.83 19.76 -20.86
C LYS A 187 16.90 18.67 -20.80
N VAL A 188 17.29 18.27 -19.59
CA VAL A 188 18.28 17.19 -19.38
C VAL A 188 17.73 15.87 -19.93
N LYS A 189 16.48 15.52 -19.62
CA LYS A 189 15.84 14.30 -20.14
C LYS A 189 15.72 14.31 -21.67
N GLU A 190 15.44 15.46 -22.29
CA GLU A 190 15.41 15.61 -23.75
C GLU A 190 16.79 15.36 -24.38
N GLN A 191 17.84 15.99 -23.85
CA GLN A 191 19.21 15.78 -24.32
C GLN A 191 19.65 14.32 -24.20
N ILE A 192 19.34 13.69 -23.07
CA ILE A 192 19.62 12.27 -22.82
C ILE A 192 18.93 11.37 -23.85
N ILE A 193 17.68 11.68 -24.24
CA ILE A 193 16.96 10.92 -25.26
C ILE A 193 17.59 11.13 -26.64
N GLU A 194 18.01 12.35 -26.97
CA GLU A 194 18.71 12.64 -28.23
C GLU A 194 20.05 11.90 -28.34
N GLU A 195 20.82 11.84 -27.26
CA GLU A 195 22.08 11.10 -27.20
C GLU A 195 21.86 9.60 -27.38
N ARG A 196 20.87 9.03 -26.66
CA ARG A 196 20.48 7.63 -26.86
C ARG A 196 20.03 7.35 -28.28
N ASP A 197 19.36 8.28 -28.95
CA ASP A 197 18.96 8.15 -30.35
C ASP A 197 20.14 8.12 -31.31
N LYS A 198 21.21 8.85 -31.01
CA LYS A 198 22.47 8.78 -31.78
C LYS A 198 23.15 7.43 -31.56
N ASN A 199 23.31 7.02 -30.30
CA ASN A 199 23.97 5.75 -29.95
C ASN A 199 23.24 4.54 -30.57
N LEU A 200 21.90 4.53 -30.55
CA LEU A 200 21.11 3.48 -31.19
C LEU A 200 21.31 3.41 -32.71
N LYS A 201 21.43 4.55 -33.40
CA LYS A 201 21.71 4.58 -34.84
C LYS A 201 23.12 4.06 -35.15
N GLU A 202 24.09 4.32 -34.29
CA GLU A 202 25.45 3.80 -34.43
C GLU A 202 25.52 2.30 -34.20
N LEU A 203 24.77 1.79 -33.21
CA LEU A 203 24.59 0.36 -32.97
C LEU A 203 23.94 -0.33 -34.18
N GLU A 204 22.88 0.25 -34.75
CA GLU A 204 22.22 -0.28 -35.96
C GLU A 204 23.20 -0.38 -37.13
N LYS A 205 23.98 0.67 -37.40
CA LYS A 205 25.02 0.66 -38.45
C LYS A 205 26.13 -0.36 -38.21
N SER A 206 26.50 -0.58 -36.94
CA SER A 206 27.49 -1.58 -36.57
C SER A 206 26.95 -3.00 -36.80
N LEU A 207 25.66 -3.21 -36.53
CA LEU A 207 24.96 -4.46 -36.80
C LEU A 207 24.83 -4.78 -38.29
N GLU A 208 24.65 -3.75 -39.14
CA GLU A 208 24.63 -3.93 -40.59
C GLU A 208 25.96 -4.46 -41.14
N LYS A 209 27.08 -4.15 -40.47
CA LYS A 209 28.43 -4.62 -40.83
C LYS A 209 28.74 -6.01 -40.26
N ASP A 210 28.22 -6.33 -39.08
CA ASP A 210 28.41 -7.61 -38.41
C ASP A 210 27.08 -8.17 -37.87
N GLY A 211 26.21 -8.61 -38.80
CA GLY A 211 24.84 -9.05 -38.49
C GLY A 211 24.74 -10.33 -37.65
N LYS A 212 25.86 -10.98 -37.33
CA LYS A 212 25.92 -12.17 -36.47
C LYS A 212 26.36 -11.85 -35.03
N ASN A 213 26.72 -10.60 -34.74
CA ASN A 213 27.13 -10.19 -33.41
C ASN A 213 25.92 -10.15 -32.45
N GLU A 214 25.77 -11.21 -31.66
CA GLU A 214 24.68 -11.35 -30.69
C GLU A 214 24.77 -10.35 -29.52
N GLU A 215 25.97 -9.88 -29.17
CA GLU A 215 26.15 -8.87 -28.12
C GLU A 215 25.57 -7.52 -28.56
N LEU A 216 25.92 -7.06 -29.77
CA LEU A 216 25.37 -5.83 -30.34
C LEU A 216 23.85 -5.91 -30.56
N LYS A 217 23.30 -7.09 -30.87
CA LYS A 217 21.83 -7.30 -30.96
C LYS A 217 21.17 -7.09 -29.61
N ASN A 218 21.71 -7.69 -28.56
CA ASN A 218 21.17 -7.58 -27.21
C ASN A 218 21.28 -6.15 -26.67
N GLU A 219 22.40 -5.46 -26.93
CA GLU A 219 22.59 -4.06 -26.58
C GLU A 219 21.56 -3.16 -27.30
N LEU A 220 21.33 -3.39 -28.60
CA LEU A 220 20.31 -2.66 -29.37
C LEU A 220 18.90 -2.87 -28.83
N ILE A 221 18.54 -4.11 -28.44
CA ILE A 221 17.24 -4.43 -27.85
C ILE A 221 17.06 -3.69 -26.51
N ARG A 222 18.04 -3.77 -25.61
CA ARG A 222 18.01 -3.08 -24.31
C ARG A 222 17.94 -1.57 -24.49
N GLY A 223 18.78 -1.00 -25.34
CA GLY A 223 18.79 0.44 -25.59
C GLY A 223 17.46 0.94 -26.18
N LYS A 224 16.81 0.16 -27.07
CA LYS A 224 15.46 0.48 -27.57
C LYS A 224 14.42 0.47 -26.45
N LYS A 225 14.49 -0.51 -25.55
CA LYS A 225 13.60 -0.62 -24.40
C LYS A 225 13.80 0.55 -23.42
N ASP A 226 15.04 0.84 -23.04
CA ASP A 226 15.37 1.95 -22.14
C ASP A 226 14.93 3.30 -22.73
N LYS A 227 15.12 3.52 -24.03
CA LYS A 227 14.62 4.72 -24.71
C LYS A 227 13.11 4.92 -24.52
N VAL A 228 12.32 3.84 -24.56
CA VAL A 228 10.87 3.93 -24.32
C VAL A 228 10.59 4.35 -22.88
N LEU A 229 11.28 3.77 -21.89
CA LEU A 229 11.18 4.20 -20.50
C LEU A 229 11.51 5.69 -20.34
N PHE A 230 12.64 6.16 -20.86
CA PHE A 230 13.04 7.56 -20.75
C PHE A 230 12.02 8.51 -21.37
N LYS A 231 11.39 8.13 -22.50
CA LYS A 231 10.29 8.90 -23.09
C LYS A 231 9.08 8.97 -22.17
N LYS A 232 8.73 7.88 -21.48
CA LYS A 232 7.64 7.85 -20.49
C LYS A 232 7.94 8.71 -19.26
N LEU A 233 9.17 8.68 -18.75
CA LEU A 233 9.60 9.56 -17.66
C LEU A 233 9.60 11.04 -18.05
N LEU A 234 9.94 11.35 -19.31
CA LEU A 234 9.82 12.70 -19.85
C LEU A 234 8.36 13.15 -19.93
N GLU A 235 7.46 12.28 -20.40
CA GLU A 235 6.01 12.54 -20.45
C GLU A 235 5.45 12.92 -19.07
N ILE A 236 5.82 12.18 -18.01
CA ILE A 236 5.47 12.50 -16.62
C ILE A 236 5.95 13.91 -16.22
N SER A 237 7.21 14.24 -16.55
CA SER A 237 7.84 15.51 -16.18
C SER A 237 7.16 16.69 -16.89
N LYS A 238 6.86 16.52 -18.19
CA LYS A 238 6.12 17.51 -18.99
C LYS A 238 4.71 17.72 -18.45
N TYR A 239 3.98 16.64 -18.21
CA TYR A 239 2.64 16.71 -17.64
C TYR A 239 2.63 17.44 -16.30
N ARG A 240 3.58 17.12 -15.41
CA ARG A 240 3.74 17.78 -14.10
C ARG A 240 3.98 19.28 -14.25
N TYR A 241 4.88 19.68 -15.17
CA TYR A 241 5.21 21.08 -15.44
C TYR A 241 4.02 21.85 -16.02
N GLU A 242 3.38 21.31 -17.05
CA GLU A 242 2.23 21.93 -17.74
C GLU A 242 1.03 22.14 -16.80
N ASN A 243 0.78 21.17 -15.90
CA ASN A 243 -0.32 21.21 -14.95
C ASN A 243 0.06 21.83 -13.59
N LYS A 244 1.30 22.31 -13.43
CA LYS A 244 1.81 22.95 -12.20
C LYS A 244 1.58 22.10 -10.95
N ILE A 245 1.90 20.80 -11.04
CA ILE A 245 1.72 19.84 -9.94
C ILE A 245 2.96 19.92 -9.02
N ASN A 246 2.76 20.42 -7.80
CA ASN A 246 3.81 20.49 -6.78
C ASN A 246 4.20 19.09 -6.24
N PHE A 247 5.27 19.03 -5.45
CA PHE A 247 5.81 17.79 -4.88
C PHE A 247 5.32 17.53 -3.44
N GLU A 248 4.28 18.22 -2.99
CA GLU A 248 3.78 18.06 -1.61
C GLU A 248 3.29 16.63 -1.36
N LYS A 249 3.54 16.14 -0.15
CA LYS A 249 3.25 14.75 0.25
C LYS A 249 1.76 14.47 0.37
N ASP A 250 0.91 15.47 0.57
CA ASP A 250 -0.54 15.34 0.64
C ASP A 250 -1.21 15.51 -0.73
N ASN A 251 -0.50 16.06 -1.72
CA ASN A 251 -1.01 16.22 -3.08
C ASN A 251 -1.20 14.85 -3.77
N TRP A 252 -2.46 14.49 -4.00
CA TRP A 252 -2.82 13.21 -4.63
C TRP A 252 -2.28 13.08 -6.06
N LYS A 253 -2.15 14.19 -6.82
CA LYS A 253 -1.58 14.16 -8.18
C LYS A 253 -0.10 13.84 -8.15
N ASN A 254 0.62 14.39 -7.17
CA ASN A 254 2.02 14.06 -6.93
C ASN A 254 2.18 12.55 -6.68
N LYS A 255 1.41 11.98 -5.73
CA LYS A 255 1.44 10.54 -5.44
C LYS A 255 1.07 9.68 -6.65
N THR A 256 0.08 10.11 -7.43
CA THR A 256 -0.34 9.39 -8.64
C THR A 256 0.78 9.37 -9.69
N LEU A 257 1.46 10.50 -9.90
CA LEU A 257 2.62 10.57 -10.82
C LEU A 257 3.79 9.71 -10.33
N MET A 258 4.06 9.70 -9.02
CA MET A 258 5.09 8.83 -8.43
C MET A 258 4.77 7.35 -8.61
N ASP A 259 3.51 6.94 -8.44
CA ASP A 259 3.08 5.56 -8.69
C ASP A 259 3.20 5.19 -10.18
N ILE A 260 2.83 6.09 -11.11
CA ILE A 260 3.04 5.87 -12.55
C ILE A 260 4.53 5.70 -12.86
N GLU A 261 5.40 6.56 -12.32
CA GLU A 261 6.85 6.46 -12.52
C GLU A 261 7.40 5.13 -12.01
N LYS A 262 7.02 4.74 -10.79
CA LYS A 262 7.38 3.44 -10.22
C LYS A 262 6.94 2.27 -11.11
N LEU A 263 5.69 2.27 -11.58
CA LEU A 263 5.16 1.21 -12.43
C LEU A 263 5.86 1.15 -13.79
N TYR A 264 6.24 2.28 -14.39
CA TYR A 264 7.04 2.27 -15.62
C TYR A 264 8.42 1.68 -15.41
N GLN A 265 9.08 1.98 -14.28
CA GLN A 265 10.38 1.39 -13.94
C GLN A 265 10.27 -0.13 -13.74
N GLU A 266 9.26 -0.59 -13.00
CA GLU A 266 9.00 -2.00 -12.77
C GLU A 266 8.63 -2.74 -14.08
N LEU A 267 7.87 -2.12 -14.99
CA LEU A 267 7.58 -2.68 -16.34
C LEU A 267 8.84 -2.81 -17.20
N ASN A 268 9.85 -1.96 -16.95
CA ASN A 268 11.13 -2.02 -17.65
C ASN A 268 12.03 -3.16 -17.15
N MET A 269 11.69 -3.84 -16.06
CA MET A 269 12.47 -4.99 -15.60
C MET A 269 12.36 -6.16 -16.59
N ASP A 270 13.48 -6.85 -16.82
CA ASP A 270 13.50 -8.06 -17.65
C ASP A 270 13.02 -9.27 -16.85
N MET A 271 12.36 -10.19 -17.54
CA MET A 271 12.07 -11.51 -16.98
C MET A 271 13.40 -12.22 -16.70
N LEU A 272 13.52 -12.80 -15.51
CA LEU A 272 14.70 -13.57 -15.14
C LEU A 272 14.85 -14.79 -16.04
N THR A 273 16.07 -15.13 -16.40
CA THR A 273 16.37 -16.44 -16.98
C THR A 273 16.08 -17.53 -15.97
N GLU A 274 15.93 -18.78 -16.42
CA GLU A 274 15.68 -19.90 -15.52
C GLU A 274 16.77 -20.01 -14.43
N LYS A 275 18.04 -19.81 -14.78
CA LYS A 275 19.15 -19.87 -13.80
C LYS A 275 19.08 -18.75 -12.75
N GLU A 276 18.81 -17.52 -13.19
CA GLU A 276 18.67 -16.38 -12.28
C GLU A 276 17.45 -16.55 -11.37
N TYR A 277 16.35 -17.01 -11.95
CA TYR A 277 15.14 -17.34 -11.21
C TYR A 277 15.40 -18.42 -10.17
N GLN A 278 16.08 -19.53 -10.50
CA GLN A 278 16.39 -20.58 -9.52
C GLN A 278 17.25 -20.06 -8.36
N ARG A 279 18.22 -19.18 -8.65
CA ARG A 279 19.04 -18.52 -7.62
C ARG A 279 18.17 -17.64 -6.72
N GLN A 280 17.34 -16.78 -7.29
CA GLN A 280 16.47 -15.90 -6.52
C GLN A 280 15.42 -16.69 -5.74
N ALA A 281 14.76 -17.66 -6.36
CA ALA A 281 13.76 -18.52 -5.73
C ALA A 281 14.32 -19.25 -4.50
N SER A 282 15.60 -19.67 -4.56
CA SER A 282 16.28 -20.28 -3.41
C SER A 282 16.50 -19.30 -2.24
N MET A 283 16.75 -18.01 -2.53
CA MET A 283 16.91 -16.97 -1.52
C MET A 283 15.57 -16.55 -0.92
N ASP A 284 14.55 -16.42 -1.76
CA ASP A 284 13.22 -15.94 -1.39
C ASP A 284 12.34 -17.07 -0.82
N SER A 285 12.86 -18.29 -0.70
CA SER A 285 12.10 -19.50 -0.36
C SER A 285 10.86 -19.69 -1.24
N SER A 286 10.95 -19.25 -2.50
CA SER A 286 9.87 -19.36 -3.47
C SER A 286 9.66 -20.81 -3.86
N THR A 287 8.40 -21.23 -3.89
CA THR A 287 8.02 -22.62 -4.10
C THR A 287 7.36 -22.86 -5.46
N ILE A 288 7.19 -21.79 -6.26
CA ILE A 288 6.66 -21.87 -7.62
C ILE A 288 7.76 -22.25 -8.62
N ASN A 289 7.38 -23.02 -9.64
CA ASN A 289 8.31 -23.39 -10.72
C ASN A 289 8.46 -22.26 -11.75
N TYR A 290 9.48 -22.36 -12.61
CA TYR A 290 9.80 -21.32 -13.58
C TYR A 290 8.65 -21.04 -14.57
N SER A 291 7.95 -22.08 -15.05
CA SER A 291 6.79 -21.91 -15.94
C SER A 291 5.67 -21.07 -15.29
N LYS A 292 5.38 -21.33 -14.01
CA LYS A 292 4.38 -20.55 -13.25
C LYS A 292 4.85 -19.12 -13.01
N TYR A 293 6.13 -18.92 -12.72
CA TYR A 293 6.73 -17.58 -12.65
C TYR A 293 6.53 -16.81 -13.96
N GLN A 294 6.78 -17.43 -15.13
CA GLN A 294 6.60 -16.77 -16.42
C GLN A 294 5.14 -16.34 -16.67
N GLU A 295 4.18 -17.19 -16.31
CA GLU A 295 2.74 -16.88 -16.39
C GLU A 295 2.39 -15.68 -15.50
N MET A 296 2.83 -15.72 -14.24
CA MET A 296 2.57 -14.65 -13.27
C MET A 296 3.26 -13.33 -13.63
N PHE A 297 4.49 -13.39 -14.16
CA PHE A 297 5.21 -12.21 -14.63
C PHE A 297 4.43 -11.49 -15.74
N LYS A 298 3.95 -12.23 -16.75
CA LYS A 298 3.12 -11.67 -17.83
C LYS A 298 1.80 -11.10 -17.31
N GLN A 299 1.18 -11.79 -16.34
CA GLN A 299 -0.05 -11.30 -15.71
C GLN A 299 0.20 -10.01 -14.93
N ASN A 300 1.27 -9.94 -14.14
CA ASN A 300 1.64 -8.74 -13.38
C ASN A 300 1.93 -7.57 -14.33
N GLN A 301 2.64 -7.79 -15.43
CA GLN A 301 2.85 -6.75 -16.45
C GLN A 301 1.53 -6.16 -16.96
N LYS A 302 0.55 -7.03 -17.28
CA LYS A 302 -0.78 -6.60 -17.69
C LYS A 302 -1.51 -5.81 -16.60
N GLU A 303 -1.47 -6.29 -15.34
CA GLU A 303 -2.08 -5.61 -14.19
C GLU A 303 -1.47 -4.21 -13.98
N MET A 304 -0.16 -4.08 -14.17
CA MET A 304 0.56 -2.81 -14.08
C MET A 304 0.21 -1.85 -15.22
N GLU A 305 0.15 -2.33 -16.47
CA GLU A 305 -0.31 -1.52 -17.61
C GLU A 305 -1.75 -1.00 -17.39
N GLU A 306 -2.64 -1.86 -16.91
CA GLU A 306 -4.02 -1.46 -16.55
C GLU A 306 -4.04 -0.43 -15.42
N LYS A 307 -3.15 -0.54 -14.42
CA LYS A 307 -3.01 0.44 -13.34
C LYS A 307 -2.46 1.78 -13.86
N ILE A 308 -1.45 1.77 -14.71
CA ILE A 308 -0.89 2.98 -15.35
C ILE A 308 -1.98 3.72 -16.13
N ASN A 309 -2.73 3.01 -16.98
CA ASN A 309 -3.81 3.61 -17.77
C ASN A 309 -4.90 4.22 -16.88
N ARG A 310 -5.23 3.53 -15.78
CA ARG A 310 -6.18 4.03 -14.78
C ARG A 310 -5.68 5.30 -14.08
N ASN A 311 -4.40 5.35 -13.74
CA ASN A 311 -3.79 6.49 -13.07
C ASN A 311 -3.68 7.72 -13.98
N TRP A 312 -3.32 7.53 -15.25
CA TRP A 312 -3.34 8.61 -16.25
C TRP A 312 -4.75 9.16 -16.45
N TYR A 313 -5.74 8.29 -16.64
CA TYR A 313 -7.14 8.70 -16.75
C TYR A 313 -7.61 9.48 -15.51
N SER A 314 -7.21 9.04 -14.31
CA SER A 314 -7.47 9.72 -13.05
C SER A 314 -6.89 11.14 -13.02
N LEU A 315 -5.66 11.32 -13.50
CA LEU A 315 -5.03 12.64 -13.59
C LEU A 315 -5.75 13.56 -14.60
N GLU A 316 -6.00 13.06 -15.81
CA GLU A 316 -6.65 13.79 -16.90
C GLU A 316 -8.07 14.24 -16.56
N ASN A 317 -8.82 13.43 -15.82
CA ASN A 317 -10.19 13.73 -15.42
C ASN A 317 -10.30 14.33 -14.02
N ASN A 318 -9.17 14.59 -13.35
CA ASN A 318 -9.13 15.15 -11.99
C ASN A 318 -9.92 14.31 -10.96
N LEU A 319 -9.79 12.98 -11.04
CA LEU A 319 -10.51 12.00 -10.22
C LEU A 319 -9.57 11.30 -9.22
N PRO A 320 -9.37 11.85 -8.00
CA PRO A 320 -8.44 11.27 -7.04
C PRO A 320 -8.83 9.83 -6.64
N GLN A 321 -7.90 8.89 -6.83
CA GLN A 321 -8.05 7.50 -6.39
C GLN A 321 -7.83 7.36 -4.87
N LEU A 322 -8.50 6.36 -4.28
CA LEU A 322 -8.56 6.14 -2.83
C LEU A 322 -7.20 5.92 -2.16
N GLU A 323 -6.22 5.37 -2.89
CA GLU A 323 -4.86 5.12 -2.39
C GLU A 323 -3.98 6.38 -2.34
N PHE A 324 -4.38 7.46 -3.02
CA PHE A 324 -3.59 8.69 -3.12
C PHE A 324 -4.20 9.89 -2.37
N ILE A 325 -5.41 9.76 -1.85
CA ILE A 325 -6.12 10.85 -1.17
C ILE A 325 -6.56 10.46 0.25
N LYS A 326 -6.54 11.45 1.15
CA LYS A 326 -7.13 11.35 2.48
C LYS A 326 -8.48 12.06 2.47
N ASP A 327 -9.56 11.31 2.25
CA ASP A 327 -10.93 11.82 2.18
C ASP A 327 -11.92 10.84 2.86
N ALA A 328 -13.22 11.17 2.85
CA ALA A 328 -14.21 10.29 3.48
C ALA A 328 -14.21 8.88 2.86
N ARG A 329 -14.01 8.78 1.54
CA ARG A 329 -14.03 7.51 0.80
C ARG A 329 -12.85 6.64 1.18
N SER A 330 -11.65 7.20 1.30
CA SER A 330 -10.44 6.44 1.64
C SER A 330 -10.47 6.00 3.10
N VAL A 331 -10.99 6.82 4.02
CA VAL A 331 -11.23 6.44 5.42
C VAL A 331 -12.20 5.26 5.52
N ILE A 332 -13.36 5.35 4.86
CA ILE A 332 -14.35 4.25 4.86
C ILE A 332 -13.74 2.98 4.25
N ASN A 333 -13.09 3.09 3.09
CA ASN A 333 -12.47 1.96 2.40
C ASN A 333 -11.32 1.33 3.20
N GLY A 334 -10.58 2.12 3.98
CA GLY A 334 -9.50 1.63 4.82
C GLY A 334 -9.94 0.99 6.14
N THR A 335 -11.20 1.19 6.57
CA THR A 335 -11.61 0.85 7.95
C THR A 335 -12.83 -0.06 8.06
N TYR A 336 -13.66 -0.21 7.02
CA TYR A 336 -14.86 -1.04 7.08
C TYR A 336 -14.59 -2.52 7.46
N GLU A 337 -13.43 -3.06 7.07
CA GLU A 337 -13.03 -4.44 7.39
C GLU A 337 -12.85 -4.65 8.89
N VAL A 338 -12.35 -3.63 9.61
CA VAL A 338 -12.22 -3.67 11.07
C VAL A 338 -13.59 -3.85 11.73
N PHE A 339 -14.61 -3.15 11.23
CA PHE A 339 -15.99 -3.31 11.73
C PHE A 339 -16.53 -4.72 11.48
N ILE A 340 -16.28 -5.29 10.31
CA ILE A 340 -16.71 -6.67 10.00
C ILE A 340 -16.07 -7.65 11.00
N ILE A 341 -14.77 -7.54 11.26
CA ILE A 341 -14.06 -8.40 12.22
C ILE A 341 -14.69 -8.30 13.61
N LEU A 342 -14.88 -7.07 14.12
CA LEU A 342 -15.46 -6.85 15.44
C LEU A 342 -16.88 -7.41 15.54
N ILE A 343 -17.71 -7.23 14.51
CA ILE A 343 -19.09 -7.74 14.47
C ILE A 343 -19.09 -9.26 14.50
N VAL A 344 -18.23 -9.91 13.71
CA VAL A 344 -18.14 -11.37 13.68
C VAL A 344 -17.80 -11.90 15.08
N LEU A 345 -16.83 -11.31 15.77
CA LEU A 345 -16.45 -11.70 17.14
C LEU A 345 -17.61 -11.58 18.13
N VAL A 346 -18.37 -10.48 18.07
CA VAL A 346 -19.56 -10.29 18.92
C VAL A 346 -20.63 -11.31 18.60
N ILE A 347 -20.85 -11.57 17.31
CA ILE A 347 -21.88 -12.48 16.84
C ILE A 347 -21.57 -13.94 17.16
N ILE A 348 -20.30 -14.33 17.27
CA ILE A 348 -19.92 -15.65 17.80
C ILE A 348 -20.51 -15.85 19.19
N ILE A 349 -20.40 -14.85 20.07
CA ILE A 349 -20.91 -14.91 21.45
C ILE A 349 -22.44 -15.02 21.45
N ILE A 350 -23.12 -14.20 20.65
CA ILE A 350 -24.59 -14.19 20.56
C ILE A 350 -25.10 -15.50 19.97
N SER A 351 -24.58 -15.92 18.81
CA SER A 351 -24.98 -17.14 18.10
C SER A 351 -24.67 -18.40 18.90
N GLY A 352 -23.47 -18.46 19.51
CA GLY A 352 -23.07 -19.57 20.36
C GLY A 352 -24.00 -19.77 21.57
N GLY A 353 -24.52 -18.69 22.15
CA GLY A 353 -25.42 -18.74 23.30
C GLY A 353 -26.92 -18.86 22.98
N ILE A 354 -27.38 -18.52 21.77
CA ILE A 354 -28.82 -18.31 21.50
C ILE A 354 -29.68 -19.58 21.63
N VAL A 355 -29.10 -20.76 21.34
CA VAL A 355 -29.77 -22.06 21.47
C VAL A 355 -29.27 -22.79 22.71
N SER A 356 -27.96 -22.95 22.88
CA SER A 356 -27.34 -23.69 23.98
C SER A 356 -27.77 -23.22 25.37
N SER A 357 -27.90 -21.90 25.59
CA SER A 357 -28.30 -21.37 26.90
C SER A 357 -29.74 -21.71 27.29
N GLU A 358 -30.63 -21.99 26.33
CA GLU A 358 -31.99 -22.46 26.60
C GLU A 358 -32.02 -23.93 27.00
N PHE A 359 -31.08 -24.72 26.47
CA PHE A 359 -30.91 -26.11 26.86
C PHE A 359 -30.34 -26.20 28.28
N SER A 360 -29.27 -25.43 28.59
CA SER A 360 -28.66 -25.43 29.92
C SER A 360 -29.61 -24.95 31.02
N LYS A 361 -30.51 -24.01 30.72
CA LYS A 361 -31.51 -23.49 31.68
C LYS A 361 -32.81 -24.30 31.72
N GLY A 362 -32.96 -25.33 30.87
CA GLY A 362 -34.20 -26.10 30.75
C GLY A 362 -35.40 -25.36 30.14
N THR A 363 -35.25 -24.06 29.81
CA THR A 363 -36.31 -23.21 29.24
C THR A 363 -36.71 -23.61 27.83
N ILE A 364 -35.90 -24.42 27.14
CA ILE A 364 -36.27 -25.03 25.86
C ILE A 364 -37.59 -25.81 25.95
N ARG A 365 -37.90 -26.44 27.10
CA ARG A 365 -39.16 -27.19 27.28
C ARG A 365 -40.38 -26.28 27.26
N LEU A 366 -40.29 -25.13 27.91
CA LEU A 366 -41.36 -24.12 27.92
C LEU A 366 -41.64 -23.58 26.52
N LEU A 367 -40.62 -23.48 25.67
CA LEU A 367 -40.76 -23.07 24.28
C LEU A 367 -41.44 -24.13 23.42
N LEU A 368 -41.25 -25.42 23.73
CA LEU A 368 -41.76 -26.55 22.94
C LEU A 368 -43.21 -26.91 23.25
N ILE A 369 -43.75 -26.51 24.40
CA ILE A 369 -45.18 -26.72 24.76
C ILE A 369 -46.09 -25.79 23.94
N ARG A 370 -45.56 -24.69 23.39
CA ARG A 370 -46.33 -23.78 22.54
C ARG A 370 -46.76 -24.48 21.24
N PRO A 371 -47.96 -24.22 20.69
CA PRO A 371 -48.46 -24.83 19.45
C PRO A 371 -47.77 -24.22 18.20
N VAL A 372 -46.46 -24.39 18.12
CA VAL A 372 -45.58 -23.91 17.06
C VAL A 372 -44.59 -25.03 16.71
N SER A 373 -44.44 -25.32 15.42
CA SER A 373 -43.49 -26.32 14.94
C SER A 373 -42.04 -25.96 15.28
N ARG A 374 -41.26 -26.94 15.75
CA ARG A 374 -39.87 -26.76 16.26
C ARG A 374 -38.96 -25.98 15.31
N TRP A 375 -39.02 -26.28 14.02
CA TRP A 375 -38.22 -25.58 13.00
C TRP A 375 -38.51 -24.07 12.94
N LYS A 376 -39.72 -23.61 13.26
CA LYS A 376 -40.06 -22.18 13.27
C LYS A 376 -39.41 -21.46 14.45
N ILE A 377 -39.27 -22.14 15.59
CA ILE A 377 -38.57 -21.61 16.76
C ILE A 377 -37.09 -21.44 16.42
N LEU A 378 -36.47 -22.49 15.84
CA LEU A 378 -35.08 -22.44 15.43
C LEU A 378 -34.83 -21.36 14.37
N LEU A 379 -35.69 -21.29 13.34
CA LEU A 379 -35.61 -20.25 12.31
C LEU A 379 -35.74 -18.84 12.89
N SER A 380 -36.64 -18.63 13.85
CA SER A 380 -36.79 -17.31 14.47
C SER A 380 -35.53 -16.85 15.20
N LYS A 381 -34.80 -17.79 15.82
CA LYS A 381 -33.50 -17.51 16.46
C LYS A 381 -32.40 -17.23 15.43
N LEU A 382 -32.33 -18.03 14.36
CA LEU A 382 -31.38 -17.78 13.27
C LEU A 382 -31.60 -16.41 12.63
N LEU A 383 -32.85 -16.07 12.30
CA LEU A 383 -33.22 -14.77 11.74
C LEU A 383 -32.90 -13.63 12.71
N ALA A 384 -33.14 -13.80 14.01
CA ALA A 384 -32.78 -12.80 15.02
C ALA A 384 -31.27 -12.57 15.04
N THR A 385 -30.44 -13.63 15.03
CA THR A 385 -28.98 -13.50 14.98
C THR A 385 -28.51 -12.80 13.70
N LEU A 386 -29.06 -13.16 12.53
CA LEU A 386 -28.73 -12.51 11.26
C LEU A 386 -29.10 -11.02 11.26
N ILE A 387 -30.29 -10.67 11.76
CA ILE A 387 -30.75 -9.28 11.86
C ILE A 387 -29.86 -8.49 12.82
N ILE A 388 -29.44 -9.08 13.94
CA ILE A 388 -28.51 -8.40 14.87
C ILE A 388 -27.17 -8.18 14.18
N GLY A 389 -26.59 -9.19 13.53
CA GLY A 389 -25.28 -9.07 12.87
C GLY A 389 -25.28 -8.04 11.74
N TYR A 390 -26.20 -8.18 10.78
CA TYR A 390 -26.31 -7.22 9.67
C TYR A 390 -26.83 -5.86 10.11
N GLY A 391 -27.69 -5.78 11.13
CA GLY A 391 -28.12 -4.52 11.73
C GLY A 391 -26.95 -3.76 12.34
N MET A 392 -26.09 -4.44 13.10
CA MET A 392 -24.86 -3.85 13.64
C MET A 392 -23.92 -3.39 12.52
N LEU A 393 -23.78 -4.17 11.44
CA LEU A 393 -22.97 -3.80 10.28
C LEU A 393 -23.51 -2.54 9.60
N ILE A 394 -24.79 -2.53 9.24
CA ILE A 394 -25.42 -1.39 8.56
C ILE A 394 -25.32 -0.13 9.42
N VAL A 395 -25.63 -0.23 10.72
CA VAL A 395 -25.57 0.92 11.63
C VAL A 395 -24.13 1.43 11.79
N SER A 396 -23.15 0.54 11.99
CA SER A 396 -21.74 0.95 12.16
C SER A 396 -21.19 1.62 10.90
N ILE A 397 -21.46 1.04 9.72
CA ILE A 397 -21.05 1.61 8.44
C ILE A 397 -21.77 2.92 8.16
N SER A 398 -23.06 3.04 8.51
CA SER A 398 -23.80 4.29 8.35
C SER A 398 -23.21 5.41 9.22
N VAL A 399 -22.90 5.11 10.49
CA VAL A 399 -22.24 6.08 11.37
C VAL A 399 -20.85 6.45 10.84
N LEU A 400 -20.07 5.47 10.39
CA LEU A 400 -18.76 5.71 9.78
C LEU A 400 -18.84 6.60 8.52
N ILE A 401 -19.85 6.41 7.67
CA ILE A 401 -20.10 7.26 6.49
C ILE A 401 -20.45 8.69 6.92
N ILE A 402 -21.34 8.83 7.91
CA ILE A 402 -21.79 10.13 8.41
C ILE A 402 -20.61 10.89 9.05
N THR A 403 -19.85 10.24 9.91
CA THR A 403 -18.74 10.88 10.62
C THR A 403 -17.58 11.21 9.68
N SER A 404 -17.25 10.30 8.75
CA SER A 404 -16.29 10.59 7.67
C SER A 404 -16.74 11.76 6.80
N GLY A 405 -18.02 11.83 6.44
CA GLY A 405 -18.59 12.94 5.68
C GLY A 405 -18.58 14.28 6.45
N ILE A 406 -18.80 14.26 7.77
CA ILE A 406 -18.72 15.47 8.61
C ILE A 406 -17.28 16.00 8.68
N ILE A 407 -16.28 15.11 8.79
CA ILE A 407 -14.88 15.50 9.00
C ILE A 407 -14.17 15.85 7.69
N PHE A 408 -14.38 15.06 6.65
CA PHE A 408 -13.68 15.18 5.37
C PHE A 408 -14.55 15.78 4.24
N GLY A 409 -15.82 16.05 4.51
CA GLY A 409 -16.77 16.60 3.54
C GLY A 409 -17.57 15.53 2.77
N PHE A 410 -18.90 15.69 2.71
CA PHE A 410 -19.80 14.77 2.01
C PHE A 410 -19.63 14.79 0.48
N ASP A 411 -19.18 15.90 -0.09
CA ASP A 411 -18.96 16.03 -1.53
C ASP A 411 -17.91 15.02 -2.04
N THR A 412 -16.97 14.64 -1.17
CA THR A 412 -15.96 13.64 -1.50
C THR A 412 -16.57 12.27 -1.80
N LEU A 413 -17.71 11.92 -1.20
CA LEU A 413 -18.42 10.66 -1.46
C LEU A 413 -19.05 10.59 -2.86
N GLN A 414 -19.25 11.73 -3.52
CA GLN A 414 -19.78 11.81 -4.88
C GLN A 414 -18.70 11.62 -5.94
N ILE A 415 -17.42 11.79 -5.57
CA ILE A 415 -16.31 11.61 -6.50
C ILE A 415 -16.24 10.12 -6.89
N PRO A 416 -16.29 9.80 -8.20
CA PRO A 416 -16.21 8.42 -8.66
C PRO A 416 -14.83 7.82 -8.41
N VAL A 417 -14.77 6.50 -8.46
CA VAL A 417 -13.53 5.72 -8.42
C VAL A 417 -13.27 5.20 -9.82
N VAL A 418 -12.07 5.45 -10.33
CA VAL A 418 -11.64 4.90 -11.62
C VAL A 418 -11.36 3.41 -11.43
N GLN A 419 -11.82 2.57 -12.36
CA GLN A 419 -11.61 1.11 -12.37
C GLN A 419 -11.33 0.61 -13.79
N THR A 420 -10.70 -0.56 -13.89
CA THR A 420 -10.55 -1.27 -15.16
C THR A 420 -11.57 -2.41 -15.23
N VAL A 421 -12.52 -2.33 -16.16
CA VAL A 421 -13.56 -3.34 -16.37
C VAL A 421 -13.44 -3.86 -17.80
N ALA A 422 -13.20 -5.16 -17.96
CA ALA A 422 -13.02 -5.80 -19.26
C ALA A 422 -11.97 -5.07 -20.15
N SER A 423 -10.81 -4.76 -19.57
CA SER A 423 -9.71 -4.00 -20.20
C SER A 423 -10.05 -2.57 -20.62
N LYS A 424 -11.15 -1.99 -20.14
CA LYS A 424 -11.51 -0.58 -20.36
C LYS A 424 -11.47 0.19 -19.06
N VAL A 425 -10.86 1.37 -19.09
CA VAL A 425 -10.88 2.30 -17.95
C VAL A 425 -12.22 3.00 -17.92
N VAL A 426 -12.92 2.90 -16.78
CA VAL A 426 -14.24 3.50 -16.55
C VAL A 426 -14.27 4.15 -15.17
N ASP A 427 -15.07 5.20 -15.03
CA ASP A 427 -15.43 5.77 -13.75
C ASP A 427 -16.68 5.07 -13.21
N ILE A 428 -16.64 4.63 -11.96
CA ILE A 428 -17.80 4.07 -11.27
C ILE A 428 -18.08 4.87 -10.02
N SER A 429 -19.36 5.01 -9.67
CA SER A 429 -19.72 5.71 -8.43
C SER A 429 -19.08 5.01 -7.22
N TYR A 430 -18.71 5.78 -6.19
CA TYR A 430 -18.09 5.22 -5.00
C TYR A 430 -18.98 4.14 -4.33
N ILE A 431 -20.30 4.31 -4.34
CA ILE A 431 -21.25 3.33 -3.81
C ILE A 431 -21.19 2.00 -4.59
N GLN A 432 -21.15 2.05 -5.93
CA GLN A 432 -20.99 0.87 -6.77
C GLN A 432 -19.65 0.16 -6.53
N TYR A 433 -18.61 0.91 -6.18
CA TYR A 433 -17.30 0.36 -5.84
C TYR A 433 -17.29 -0.34 -4.46
N ILE A 434 -17.79 0.32 -3.41
CA ILE A 434 -17.62 -0.14 -2.03
C ILE A 434 -18.66 -1.20 -1.62
N LEU A 435 -19.90 -1.11 -2.11
CA LEU A 435 -20.99 -1.98 -1.68
C LEU A 435 -20.71 -3.47 -1.97
N PRO A 436 -20.26 -3.88 -3.17
CA PRO A 436 -19.91 -5.27 -3.44
C PRO A 436 -18.81 -5.80 -2.52
N LYS A 437 -17.81 -4.97 -2.18
CA LYS A 437 -16.73 -5.35 -1.26
C LYS A 437 -17.26 -5.65 0.13
N ILE A 438 -18.08 -4.76 0.69
CA ILE A 438 -18.72 -4.96 1.99
C ILE A 438 -19.57 -6.24 1.98
N LEU A 439 -20.34 -6.48 0.90
CA LEU A 439 -21.17 -7.68 0.78
C LEU A 439 -20.33 -8.95 0.74
N ILE A 440 -19.27 -9.00 -0.06
CA ILE A 440 -18.36 -10.13 -0.15
C ILE A 440 -17.69 -10.39 1.21
N SER A 441 -17.11 -9.37 1.85
CA SER A 441 -16.47 -9.54 3.16
C SER A 441 -17.48 -9.96 4.25
N SER A 442 -18.74 -9.51 4.16
CA SER A 442 -19.80 -9.92 5.08
C SER A 442 -20.23 -11.39 4.95
N THR A 443 -19.84 -12.12 3.90
CA THR A 443 -20.16 -13.55 3.78
C THR A 443 -19.53 -14.39 4.90
N SER A 444 -18.38 -13.95 5.44
CA SER A 444 -17.77 -14.50 6.65
C SER A 444 -18.73 -14.47 7.85
N LEU A 445 -19.53 -13.41 7.99
CA LEU A 445 -20.52 -13.30 9.05
C LEU A 445 -21.59 -14.39 8.97
N VAL A 446 -22.09 -14.68 7.77
CA VAL A 446 -23.09 -15.75 7.54
C VAL A 446 -22.51 -17.12 7.88
N PHE A 447 -21.26 -17.36 7.47
CA PHE A 447 -20.55 -18.61 7.76
C PHE A 447 -20.38 -18.82 9.26
N ILE A 448 -19.87 -17.81 9.97
CA ILE A 448 -19.63 -17.90 11.40
C ILE A 448 -20.94 -17.99 12.20
N ILE A 449 -21.99 -17.27 11.79
CA ILE A 449 -23.34 -17.44 12.37
C ILE A 449 -23.77 -18.89 12.25
N SER A 450 -23.68 -19.45 11.04
CA SER A 450 -24.13 -20.82 10.74
C SER A 450 -23.34 -21.87 11.53
N LEU A 451 -22.02 -21.71 11.60
CA LEU A 451 -21.13 -22.59 12.36
C LEU A 451 -21.44 -22.54 13.87
N ALA A 452 -21.44 -21.35 14.47
CA ALA A 452 -21.70 -21.18 15.89
C ALA A 452 -23.11 -21.66 16.26
N PHE A 453 -24.09 -21.42 15.41
CA PHE A 453 -25.46 -21.85 15.60
C PHE A 453 -25.62 -23.38 15.51
N MET A 454 -24.93 -24.02 14.56
CA MET A 454 -24.87 -25.48 14.44
C MET A 454 -24.28 -26.09 15.70
N ILE A 455 -23.09 -25.64 16.12
CA ILE A 455 -22.41 -26.16 17.31
C ILE A 455 -23.26 -25.91 18.57
N SER A 456 -23.85 -24.72 18.71
CA SER A 456 -24.77 -24.37 19.80
C SER A 456 -25.94 -25.34 19.90
N THR A 457 -26.50 -25.75 18.76
CA THR A 457 -27.66 -26.65 18.69
C THR A 457 -27.29 -28.10 18.93
N LEU A 458 -26.16 -28.56 18.38
CA LEU A 458 -25.74 -29.96 18.44
C LEU A 458 -25.10 -30.32 19.78
N ILE A 459 -24.18 -29.48 20.25
CA ILE A 459 -23.39 -29.73 21.47
C ILE A 459 -24.15 -29.24 22.71
N LYS A 460 -25.04 -28.24 22.58
CA LYS A 460 -25.82 -27.67 23.69
C LYS A 460 -24.94 -27.08 24.81
N ASN A 461 -23.72 -26.67 24.47
CA ASN A 461 -22.78 -26.02 25.38
C ASN A 461 -22.36 -24.66 24.78
N THR A 462 -22.67 -23.57 25.49
CA THR A 462 -22.35 -22.21 25.03
C THR A 462 -20.85 -22.00 24.89
N ALA A 463 -20.05 -22.45 25.87
CA ALA A 463 -18.61 -22.27 25.86
C ALA A 463 -17.96 -22.97 24.67
N LEU A 464 -18.33 -24.22 24.39
CA LEU A 464 -17.80 -24.95 23.23
C LEU A 464 -18.22 -24.32 21.89
N ALA A 465 -19.47 -23.86 21.77
CA ALA A 465 -19.93 -23.18 20.57
C ALA A 465 -19.14 -21.88 20.30
N VAL A 466 -18.90 -21.08 21.34
CA VAL A 466 -18.12 -19.86 21.23
C VAL A 466 -16.65 -20.16 20.92
N SER A 467 -16.01 -21.06 21.69
CA SER A 467 -14.58 -21.36 21.54
C SER A 467 -14.24 -21.94 20.18
N ILE A 468 -15.00 -22.94 19.69
CA ILE A 468 -14.71 -23.57 18.41
C ILE A 468 -14.88 -22.58 17.26
N SER A 469 -15.97 -21.80 17.25
CA SER A 469 -16.18 -20.79 16.21
C SER A 469 -15.14 -19.68 16.24
N THR A 470 -14.66 -19.28 17.43
CA THR A 470 -13.56 -18.31 17.57
C THR A 470 -12.25 -18.86 17.02
N ILE A 471 -11.91 -20.12 17.35
CA ILE A 471 -10.70 -20.79 16.83
C ILE A 471 -10.76 -20.90 15.31
N VAL A 472 -11.91 -21.27 14.73
CA VAL A 472 -12.06 -21.36 13.28
C VAL A 472 -11.91 -19.99 12.62
N TYR A 473 -12.48 -18.94 13.21
CA TYR A 473 -12.42 -17.59 12.65
C TYR A 473 -11.01 -16.97 12.73
N LEU A 474 -10.40 -16.96 13.92
CA LEU A 474 -9.09 -16.38 14.14
C LEU A 474 -7.94 -17.27 13.63
N GLY A 475 -8.15 -18.58 13.59
CA GLY A 475 -7.19 -19.56 13.08
C GLY A 475 -7.05 -19.58 11.57
N ALA A 476 -7.94 -18.91 10.83
CA ALA A 476 -7.89 -18.85 9.37
C ALA A 476 -6.54 -18.33 8.85
N MET A 477 -6.08 -17.15 9.27
CA MET A 477 -4.80 -16.60 8.78
C MET A 477 -3.57 -17.39 9.25
N PRO A 478 -3.43 -17.76 10.54
CA PRO A 478 -2.34 -18.64 10.97
C PRO A 478 -2.29 -19.96 10.20
N SER A 479 -3.44 -20.54 9.86
CA SER A 479 -3.48 -21.77 9.06
C SER A 479 -2.96 -21.56 7.64
N ILE A 480 -3.22 -20.42 7.00
CA ILE A 480 -2.64 -20.10 5.69
C ILE A 480 -1.13 -19.91 5.80
N ILE A 481 -0.64 -19.21 6.83
CA ILE A 481 0.81 -19.05 7.08
C ILE A 481 1.47 -20.41 7.26
N MET A 482 0.90 -21.28 8.09
CA MET A 482 1.46 -22.61 8.34
C MET A 482 1.46 -23.47 7.06
N LEU A 483 0.39 -23.40 6.27
CA LEU A 483 0.25 -24.19 5.05
C LEU A 483 1.07 -23.63 3.87
N SER A 484 1.36 -22.33 3.85
CA SER A 484 2.26 -21.74 2.86
C SER A 484 3.71 -22.18 3.07
N ILE A 485 4.15 -22.32 4.33
CA ILE A 485 5.49 -22.84 4.67
C ILE A 485 5.72 -24.26 4.14
N VAL A 486 4.69 -25.11 4.13
CA VAL A 486 4.76 -26.48 3.61
C VAL A 486 4.39 -26.60 2.12
N ASN A 487 4.36 -25.47 1.39
CA ASN A 487 4.12 -25.39 -0.05
C ASN A 487 2.75 -25.93 -0.53
N ILE A 488 1.69 -25.65 0.21
CA ILE A 488 0.32 -26.04 -0.18
C ILE A 488 -0.33 -24.87 -0.94
N SER A 489 -0.05 -24.77 -2.23
CA SER A 489 -0.53 -23.66 -3.08
C SER A 489 -2.04 -23.69 -3.37
N TRP A 490 -2.66 -24.88 -3.40
CA TRP A 490 -4.10 -25.03 -3.64
C TRP A 490 -4.98 -24.50 -2.51
N ILE A 491 -4.39 -24.12 -1.37
CA ILE A 491 -5.11 -23.58 -0.22
C ILE A 491 -5.88 -22.29 -0.54
N GLY A 492 -5.36 -21.49 -1.48
CA GLY A 492 -6.03 -20.27 -1.96
C GLY A 492 -7.40 -20.52 -2.58
N ASN A 493 -7.65 -21.74 -3.07
CA ASN A 493 -8.92 -22.16 -3.65
C ASN A 493 -9.88 -22.81 -2.63
N THR A 494 -9.49 -22.93 -1.36
CA THR A 494 -10.34 -23.47 -0.29
C THR A 494 -11.10 -22.38 0.43
N LEU A 495 -12.08 -22.72 1.26
CA LEU A 495 -12.81 -21.71 2.04
C LEU A 495 -11.96 -21.01 3.12
N ILE A 496 -10.82 -21.59 3.51
CA ILE A 496 -10.07 -21.20 4.72
C ILE A 496 -9.62 -19.73 4.71
N PRO A 497 -8.99 -19.19 3.65
CA PRO A 497 -8.60 -17.78 3.61
C PRO A 497 -9.79 -16.84 3.80
N TYR A 498 -10.94 -17.24 3.25
CA TYR A 498 -12.13 -16.41 3.20
C TYR A 498 -12.93 -16.39 4.51
N ILE A 499 -12.75 -17.39 5.38
CA ILE A 499 -13.37 -17.41 6.72
C ILE A 499 -13.09 -16.11 7.47
N ASN A 500 -11.89 -15.55 7.31
CA ASN A 500 -11.53 -14.23 7.81
C ASN A 500 -10.86 -13.37 6.72
N GLN A 501 -11.58 -13.18 5.62
CA GLN A 501 -11.12 -12.37 4.48
C GLN A 501 -10.73 -10.94 4.89
N SER A 502 -11.46 -10.35 5.83
CA SER A 502 -11.21 -8.99 6.33
C SER A 502 -9.79 -8.81 6.85
N MET A 503 -9.23 -9.82 7.54
CA MET A 503 -7.87 -9.75 8.06
C MET A 503 -6.81 -9.80 6.95
N PHE A 504 -7.06 -10.55 5.88
CA PHE A 504 -6.21 -10.55 4.69
C PHE A 504 -6.30 -9.22 3.93
N ASN A 505 -7.50 -8.68 3.76
CA ASN A 505 -7.71 -7.40 3.07
C ASN A 505 -7.01 -6.21 3.77
N LEU A 506 -6.81 -6.29 5.09
CA LEU A 506 -6.03 -5.32 5.87
C LEU A 506 -4.51 -5.52 5.75
N ALA A 507 -4.04 -6.60 5.13
CA ALA A 507 -2.63 -6.94 4.95
C ALA A 507 -2.31 -7.22 3.45
N PRO A 508 -2.45 -6.23 2.55
CA PRO A 508 -2.28 -6.43 1.10
C PRO A 508 -0.87 -6.89 0.72
N SER A 509 0.17 -6.39 1.39
CA SER A 509 1.55 -6.83 1.18
C SER A 509 1.74 -8.31 1.48
N PHE A 510 1.06 -8.82 2.50
CA PHE A 510 1.10 -10.24 2.84
C PHE A 510 0.43 -11.11 1.77
N ILE A 511 -0.70 -10.65 1.20
CA ILE A 511 -1.33 -11.34 0.05
C ILE A 511 -0.38 -11.36 -1.14
N GLU A 512 0.30 -10.25 -1.42
CA GLU A 512 1.28 -10.17 -2.51
C GLU A 512 2.45 -11.12 -2.30
N THR A 513 2.99 -11.21 -1.07
CA THR A 513 4.01 -12.20 -0.71
C THR A 513 3.53 -13.63 -0.96
N LEU A 514 2.31 -13.98 -0.52
CA LEU A 514 1.73 -15.31 -0.77
C LEU A 514 1.54 -15.60 -2.27
N LYS A 515 1.16 -14.58 -3.06
CA LYS A 515 1.05 -14.68 -4.52
C LYS A 515 2.44 -14.98 -5.12
N VAL A 516 3.43 -14.15 -4.84
CA VAL A 516 4.77 -14.20 -5.48
C VAL A 516 5.59 -15.40 -5.03
N GLN A 517 5.63 -15.71 -3.74
CA GLN A 517 6.47 -16.78 -3.20
C GLN A 517 5.81 -18.16 -3.29
N ASN A 518 4.50 -18.25 -3.05
CA ASN A 518 3.81 -19.54 -2.94
C ASN A 518 2.84 -19.83 -4.09
N GLY A 519 2.61 -18.87 -4.98
CA GLY A 519 1.60 -18.99 -6.03
C GLY A 519 0.17 -19.05 -5.50
N ILE A 520 -0.05 -18.64 -4.24
CA ILE A 520 -1.36 -18.68 -3.59
C ILE A 520 -2.15 -17.46 -4.08
N ILE A 521 -3.07 -17.71 -5.02
CA ILE A 521 -3.97 -16.68 -5.54
C ILE A 521 -5.31 -16.81 -4.81
N MET A 522 -5.79 -15.71 -4.25
CA MET A 522 -7.08 -15.65 -3.56
C MET A 522 -8.10 -14.92 -4.44
N ASN A 523 -9.27 -15.49 -4.60
CA ASN A 523 -10.40 -14.91 -5.30
C ASN A 523 -11.56 -14.69 -4.30
N PRO A 524 -11.72 -13.46 -3.77
CA PRO A 524 -12.71 -13.16 -2.73
C PRO A 524 -14.15 -13.51 -3.14
N THR A 525 -14.51 -13.31 -4.40
CA THR A 525 -15.86 -13.62 -4.92
C THR A 525 -16.12 -15.12 -4.89
N PHE A 526 -15.17 -15.92 -5.38
CA PHE A 526 -15.27 -17.38 -5.33
C PHE A 526 -15.33 -17.89 -3.90
N GLY A 527 -14.47 -17.38 -3.02
CA GLY A 527 -14.46 -17.70 -1.60
C GLY A 527 -15.76 -17.38 -0.88
N GLY A 528 -16.34 -16.20 -1.14
CA GLY A 528 -17.64 -15.81 -0.57
C GLY A 528 -18.77 -16.77 -0.98
N ILE A 529 -18.77 -17.25 -2.22
CA ILE A 529 -19.72 -18.27 -2.69
C ILE A 529 -19.54 -19.60 -1.93
N GLN A 530 -18.30 -20.05 -1.74
CA GLN A 530 -18.00 -21.26 -0.96
C GLN A 530 -18.53 -21.16 0.47
N LEU A 531 -18.30 -20.02 1.13
CA LEU A 531 -18.79 -19.77 2.49
C LEU A 531 -20.32 -19.86 2.57
N LEU A 532 -21.03 -19.28 1.61
CA LEU A 532 -22.49 -19.35 1.56
C LEU A 532 -23.01 -20.77 1.34
N ILE A 533 -22.37 -21.55 0.45
CA ILE A 533 -22.72 -22.95 0.20
C ILE A 533 -22.53 -23.79 1.46
N VAL A 534 -21.36 -23.70 2.12
CA VAL A 534 -21.08 -24.46 3.35
C VAL A 534 -22.01 -24.02 4.49
N SER A 535 -22.32 -22.72 4.58
CA SER A 535 -23.32 -22.20 5.53
C SER A 535 -24.68 -22.86 5.34
N LEU A 536 -25.15 -22.95 4.10
CA LEU A 536 -26.42 -23.57 3.77
C LEU A 536 -26.44 -25.05 4.18
N ILE A 537 -25.38 -25.79 3.91
CA ILE A 537 -25.24 -27.19 4.31
C ILE A 537 -25.30 -27.34 5.84
N MET A 538 -24.52 -26.53 6.58
CA MET A 538 -24.53 -26.55 8.05
C MET A 538 -25.92 -26.26 8.61
N LEU A 539 -26.64 -25.29 8.04
CA LEU A 539 -28.00 -24.96 8.44
C LEU A 539 -28.97 -26.12 8.15
N ILE A 540 -28.92 -26.73 6.96
CA ILE A 540 -29.77 -27.89 6.63
C ILE A 540 -29.59 -29.02 7.66
N ILE A 541 -28.33 -29.37 7.97
CA ILE A 541 -27.99 -30.39 8.98
C ILE A 541 -28.56 -30.00 10.35
N THR A 542 -28.36 -28.74 10.75
CA THR A 542 -28.84 -28.22 12.04
C THR A 542 -30.36 -28.34 12.17
N PHE A 543 -31.10 -27.92 11.15
CA PHE A 543 -32.57 -27.98 11.14
C PHE A 543 -33.09 -29.41 11.12
N PHE A 544 -32.46 -30.29 10.34
CA PHE A 544 -32.82 -31.72 10.31
C PHE A 544 -32.66 -32.37 11.68
N ILE A 545 -31.52 -32.16 12.33
CA ILE A 545 -31.25 -32.75 13.65
C ILE A 545 -32.19 -32.17 14.71
N PHE A 546 -32.40 -30.85 14.73
CA PHE A 546 -33.28 -30.21 15.72
C PHE A 546 -34.75 -30.63 15.59
N THR A 547 -35.21 -30.92 14.37
CA THR A 547 -36.59 -31.34 14.13
C THR A 547 -36.84 -32.80 14.46
N LYS A 548 -35.89 -33.69 14.15
CA LYS A 548 -36.06 -35.14 14.36
C LYS A 548 -35.63 -35.65 15.73
N LYS A 549 -34.72 -34.96 16.44
CA LYS A 549 -34.17 -35.44 17.70
C LYS A 549 -35.14 -35.22 18.86
N ASP A 550 -35.36 -36.26 19.66
CA ASP A 550 -36.08 -36.16 20.91
C ASP A 550 -35.30 -35.33 21.92
N ILE A 551 -36.01 -34.43 22.61
CA ILE A 551 -35.42 -33.60 23.66
C ILE A 551 -35.63 -34.34 24.98
N LYS A 552 -34.74 -35.30 25.25
CA LYS A 552 -34.64 -36.04 26.52
C LYS A 552 -33.62 -35.35 27.45
N ASN A 553 -33.81 -35.59 28.76
CA ASN A 553 -33.17 -34.92 29.90
C ASN A 553 -31.71 -34.55 29.68
#